data_AF-A0A4R1FQ71-F1
#
_entry.id   AF-A0A4R1FQ71-F1
#
_cell.length_a   1.000
_cell.length_b   1.000
_cell.length_c   1.000
_cell.angle_alpha   90.00
_cell.angle_beta   90.00
_cell.angle_gamma   90.00
#
_symmetry.space_group_name_H-M   'P 1'
#
loop_
_entity.id
_entity.type
_entity.pdbx_description
1 polymer ?
#
loop_
_entity_poly.entity_id
_entity_poly.type
_entity_poly.pdbx_seq_one_letter_code
_entity_poly.pdbx_strand_id
1 'polypeptide(L)'
;MSQYYELNGITLWNPSNGASRLFSSHVRFFEGELGISSGIGRMESDVCEVDPVVLEMFLSTVLAWRRRTGHAVVQALSDGFLATLLVIARRAGITMSLSAVVDHGAAGMQDAQAGPNPLPGHGGEFEWIATIREHARQLDRFMP
;
A
#
# COMPACT_ATOMS: atom_id res chain seq x y z
N MET A 1 19.87 2.34 14.64
CA MET A 1 19.55 1.07 13.95
C MET A 1 18.42 1.35 12.97
N SER A 2 18.54 0.78 11.78
CA SER A 2 17.61 0.89 10.65
C SER A 2 17.28 -0.51 10.14
N GLN A 3 16.21 -0.65 9.37
CA GLN A 3 15.83 -1.90 8.71
C GLN A 3 16.10 -1.77 7.21
N TYR A 4 16.64 -2.80 6.59
CA TYR A 4 16.80 -2.87 5.14
C TYR A 4 15.65 -3.65 4.51
N TYR A 5 14.99 -3.08 3.51
CA TYR A 5 14.08 -3.77 2.61
C TYR A 5 14.80 -3.99 1.29
N GLU A 6 14.97 -5.22 0.86
CA GLU A 6 15.85 -5.59 -0.25
C GLU A 6 15.15 -6.45 -1.29
N LEU A 7 15.64 -6.36 -2.52
CA LEU A 7 15.31 -7.27 -3.62
C LEU A 7 16.62 -7.76 -4.22
N ASN A 8 16.97 -9.02 -4.01
CA ASN A 8 18.19 -9.62 -4.54
C ASN A 8 19.46 -8.81 -4.19
N GLY A 9 19.55 -8.31 -2.94
CA GLY A 9 20.65 -7.48 -2.46
C GLY A 9 20.63 -6.02 -2.91
N ILE A 10 19.58 -5.57 -3.61
CA ILE A 10 19.35 -4.16 -3.93
C ILE A 10 18.43 -3.57 -2.87
N THR A 11 18.90 -2.57 -2.14
CA THR A 11 18.09 -1.86 -1.16
C THR A 11 16.99 -1.05 -1.84
N LEU A 12 15.74 -1.41 -1.54
CA LEU A 12 14.54 -0.69 -1.96
C LEU A 12 14.21 0.44 -0.98
N TRP A 13 14.46 0.24 0.32
CA TRP A 13 14.20 1.23 1.37
C TRP A 13 15.00 0.92 2.64
N ASN A 14 15.63 1.93 3.25
CA ASN A 14 16.34 1.80 4.53
C ASN A 14 15.80 2.76 5.62
N PRO A 15 14.62 2.48 6.22
CA PRO A 15 14.03 3.33 7.25
C PRO A 15 14.65 3.17 8.63
N SER A 16 14.39 4.17 9.48
CA SER A 16 14.53 3.99 10.93
C SER A 16 13.62 2.87 11.45
N ASN A 17 14.01 2.24 12.56
CA ASN A 17 13.22 1.15 13.16
C ASN A 17 11.78 1.54 13.51
N GLY A 18 11.54 2.82 13.87
CA GLY A 18 10.20 3.32 14.17
C GLY A 18 9.29 3.32 12.93
N ALA A 19 9.79 3.85 11.81
CA ALA A 19 9.07 3.82 10.54
C ALA A 19 8.86 2.39 10.04
N SER A 20 9.89 1.54 10.15
CA SER A 20 9.80 0.13 9.78
C SER A 20 8.74 -0.63 10.59
N ARG A 21 8.67 -0.41 11.91
CA ARG A 21 7.67 -1.02 12.78
C ARG A 21 6.25 -0.55 12.43
N LEU A 22 6.06 0.74 12.17
CA LEU A 22 4.75 1.28 11.78
C LEU A 22 4.28 0.67 10.45
N PHE A 23 5.17 0.64 9.46
CA PHE A 23 4.90 0.05 8.16
C PHE A 23 4.58 -1.44 8.28
N SER A 24 5.41 -2.22 8.99
CA SER A 24 5.20 -3.65 9.19
C SER A 24 3.92 -3.97 9.99
N SER A 25 3.48 -3.06 10.86
CA SER A 25 2.20 -3.22 11.57
C SER A 25 1.01 -3.09 10.61
N HIS A 26 1.10 -2.18 9.63
CA HIS A 26 0.10 -2.08 8.56
C HIS A 26 0.15 -3.28 7.63
N VAL A 27 1.35 -3.75 7.27
CA VAL A 27 1.52 -4.99 6.48
C VAL A 27 0.77 -6.15 7.15
N ARG A 28 1.05 -6.41 8.43
CA ARG A 28 0.40 -7.50 9.19
C ARG A 28 -1.11 -7.32 9.32
N PHE A 29 -1.59 -6.09 9.48
CA PHE A 29 -3.02 -5.79 9.48
C PHE A 29 -3.66 -6.25 8.16
N PHE A 30 -3.10 -5.83 7.02
CA PHE A 30 -3.63 -6.18 5.71
C PHE A 30 -3.46 -7.66 5.35
N GLU A 31 -2.36 -8.30 5.76
CA GLU A 31 -2.21 -9.76 5.59
C GLU A 31 -3.31 -10.53 6.35
N GLY A 32 -3.62 -10.10 7.57
CA GLY A 32 -4.71 -10.69 8.36
C GLY A 32 -6.10 -10.39 7.79
N GLU A 33 -6.34 -9.14 7.38
CA GLU A 33 -7.62 -8.67 6.83
C GLU A 33 -7.94 -9.32 5.48
N LEU A 34 -6.93 -9.49 4.62
CA LEU A 34 -7.10 -9.98 3.25
C LEU A 34 -6.80 -11.48 3.10
N GLY A 35 -6.18 -12.11 4.11
CA GLY A 35 -5.81 -13.53 4.09
C GLY A 35 -4.74 -13.88 3.04
N ILE A 36 -3.94 -12.91 2.61
CA ILE A 36 -2.88 -13.09 1.59
C ILE A 36 -1.53 -12.62 2.12
N SER A 37 -0.44 -13.19 1.60
CA SER A 37 0.93 -12.75 1.91
C SER A 37 1.23 -11.41 1.25
N SER A 38 2.02 -10.57 1.93
CA SER A 38 2.47 -9.29 1.40
C SER A 38 3.69 -9.37 0.47
N GLY A 39 4.41 -10.50 0.49
CA GLY A 39 5.70 -10.61 -0.17
C GLY A 39 6.83 -9.88 0.56
N ILE A 40 6.56 -9.32 1.74
CA ILE A 40 7.55 -8.66 2.59
C ILE A 40 8.00 -9.67 3.65
N GLY A 41 9.30 -9.95 3.69
CA GLY A 41 9.91 -10.88 4.63
C GLY A 41 9.65 -10.54 6.09
N ARG A 42 9.82 -11.53 6.97
CA ARG A 42 9.71 -11.31 8.42
C ARG A 42 10.90 -10.47 8.89
N MET A 43 10.65 -9.50 9.78
CA MET A 43 11.69 -8.74 10.48
C MET A 43 12.40 -9.59 11.55
N GLU A 44 13.00 -10.71 11.14
CA GLU A 44 13.79 -11.58 12.03
C GLU A 44 15.28 -11.21 11.99
N SER A 45 15.70 -10.44 10.98
CA SER A 45 17.03 -9.86 10.84
C SER A 45 16.93 -8.38 10.45
N ASP A 46 18.07 -7.69 10.39
CA ASP A 46 18.16 -6.32 9.90
C ASP A 46 17.81 -6.19 8.39
N VAL A 47 17.65 -7.31 7.69
CA VAL A 47 17.22 -7.38 6.28
C VAL A 47 15.85 -8.05 6.15
N CYS A 48 15.02 -7.46 5.30
CA CYS A 48 13.69 -7.90 4.92
C CYS A 48 13.65 -8.06 3.40
N GLU A 49 13.65 -9.31 2.92
CA GLU A 49 13.55 -9.60 1.48
C GLU A 49 12.14 -9.32 0.96
N VAL A 50 12.07 -8.74 -0.24
CA VAL A 50 10.85 -8.39 -0.93
C VAL A 50 10.68 -9.27 -2.16
N ASP A 51 9.62 -10.07 -2.18
CA ASP A 51 9.18 -10.80 -3.37
C ASP A 51 8.29 -9.87 -4.24
N PRO A 52 8.74 -9.48 -5.44
CA PRO A 52 8.03 -8.51 -6.25
C PRO A 52 6.72 -9.05 -6.83
N VAL A 53 6.63 -10.37 -7.07
CA VAL A 53 5.42 -10.99 -7.63
C VAL A 53 4.32 -11.05 -6.58
N VAL A 54 4.67 -11.45 -5.36
CA VAL A 54 3.72 -11.48 -4.25
C VAL A 54 3.34 -10.06 -3.83
N LEU A 55 4.30 -9.13 -3.82
CA LEU A 55 4.06 -7.71 -3.53
C LEU A 55 3.07 -7.07 -4.52
N GLU A 56 3.17 -7.36 -5.81
CA GLU A 56 2.25 -6.86 -6.83
C GLU A 56 0.81 -7.33 -6.57
N MET A 57 0.63 -8.63 -6.30
CA MET A 57 -0.69 -9.18 -5.96
C MET A 57 -1.24 -8.56 -4.68
N PHE A 58 -0.41 -8.44 -3.64
CA PHE A 58 -0.80 -7.81 -2.39
C PHE A 58 -1.24 -6.35 -2.58
N LEU A 59 -0.41 -5.55 -3.24
CA LEU A 59 -0.70 -4.14 -3.54
C LEU A 59 -2.01 -4.00 -4.32
N SER A 60 -2.23 -4.82 -5.36
CA SER A 60 -3.48 -4.80 -6.13
C SER A 60 -4.72 -5.08 -5.26
N THR A 61 -4.58 -6.02 -4.31
CA THR A 61 -5.66 -6.44 -3.43
C THR A 61 -5.96 -5.39 -2.37
N VAL A 62 -4.94 -4.76 -1.77
CA VAL A 62 -5.12 -3.65 -0.81
C VAL A 62 -5.80 -2.45 -1.49
N LEU A 63 -5.40 -2.12 -2.72
CA LEU A 63 -6.04 -1.05 -3.50
C LEU A 63 -7.51 -1.35 -3.76
N ALA A 64 -7.84 -2.59 -4.17
CA ALA A 64 -9.22 -3.02 -4.38
C ALA A 64 -10.04 -3.04 -3.07
N TRP A 65 -9.44 -3.41 -1.93
CA TRP A 65 -10.06 -3.33 -0.62
C TRP A 65 -10.33 -1.88 -0.21
N ARG A 66 -9.35 -0.97 -0.40
CA ARG A 66 -9.50 0.44 -0.03
C ARG A 66 -10.64 1.13 -0.79
N ARG A 67 -10.90 0.71 -2.03
CA ARG A 67 -12.05 1.20 -2.81
C ARG A 67 -13.39 0.74 -2.23
N ARG A 68 -13.44 -0.47 -1.67
CA ARG A 68 -14.67 -1.04 -1.11
C ARG A 68 -15.03 -0.45 0.25
N THR A 69 -14.07 0.12 0.98
CA THR A 69 -14.35 0.85 2.22
C THR A 69 -14.80 2.27 1.94
N GLY A 70 -16.02 2.61 2.37
CA GLY A 70 -16.56 3.97 2.32
C GLY A 70 -16.18 4.83 3.54
N HIS A 71 -15.40 4.27 4.47
CA HIS A 71 -15.13 4.90 5.76
C HIS A 71 -13.92 5.85 5.68
N ALA A 72 -14.16 7.16 5.78
CA ALA A 72 -13.16 8.20 5.54
C ALA A 72 -11.90 8.07 6.43
N VAL A 73 -12.08 7.69 7.70
CA VAL A 73 -10.95 7.48 8.63
C VAL A 73 -10.07 6.31 8.20
N VAL A 74 -10.66 5.19 7.79
CA VAL A 74 -9.92 3.99 7.35
C VAL A 74 -9.14 4.30 6.07
N GLN A 75 -9.78 5.02 5.14
CA GLN A 75 -9.13 5.51 3.93
C GLN A 75 -7.90 6.38 4.23
N ALA A 76 -8.03 7.36 5.14
CA ALA A 76 -6.94 8.27 5.51
C ALA A 76 -5.77 7.57 6.21
N LEU A 77 -6.06 6.63 7.13
CA LEU A 77 -5.02 5.81 7.78
C LEU A 77 -4.28 4.95 6.76
N SER A 78 -5.00 4.40 5.79
CA SER A 78 -4.44 3.52 4.77
C SER A 78 -3.63 4.25 3.68
N ASP A 79 -3.86 5.55 3.47
CA ASP A 79 -3.21 6.30 2.39
C ASP A 79 -1.70 6.46 2.59
N GLY A 80 -1.26 6.77 3.80
CA GLY A 80 0.17 6.87 4.09
C GLY A 80 0.88 5.54 3.82
N PHE A 81 0.27 4.43 4.25
CA PHE A 81 0.78 3.09 4.00
C PHE A 81 0.84 2.75 2.52
N LEU A 82 -0.25 2.97 1.76
CA LEU A 82 -0.30 2.68 0.33
C LEU A 82 0.70 3.52 -0.46
N ALA A 83 0.90 4.79 -0.09
CA ALA A 83 1.90 5.63 -0.73
C ALA A 83 3.32 5.06 -0.54
N THR A 84 3.67 4.61 0.67
CA THR A 84 4.95 3.94 0.94
C THR A 84 5.07 2.61 0.18
N LEU A 85 4.02 1.79 0.19
CA LEU A 85 4.00 0.49 -0.51
C LEU A 85 4.19 0.66 -2.02
N LEU A 86 3.57 1.69 -2.61
CA LEU A 86 3.74 2.05 -4.01
C LEU A 86 5.18 2.47 -4.35
N VAL A 87 5.89 3.15 -3.45
CA VAL A 87 7.31 3.48 -3.64
C VAL A 87 8.16 2.20 -3.69
N ILE A 88 7.98 1.30 -2.71
CA ILE A 88 8.69 0.02 -2.66
C ILE A 88 8.41 -0.78 -3.93
N ALA A 89 7.14 -0.87 -4.35
CA ALA A 89 6.75 -1.58 -5.56
C ALA A 89 7.42 -1.00 -6.82
N ARG A 90 7.42 0.33 -6.99
CA ARG A 90 8.10 0.98 -8.12
C ARG A 90 9.60 0.70 -8.14
N ARG A 91 10.25 0.76 -6.98
CA ARG A 91 11.69 0.45 -6.85
C ARG A 91 11.99 -1.02 -7.11
N ALA A 92 11.04 -1.90 -6.82
CA ALA A 92 11.09 -3.32 -7.18
C ALA A 92 10.82 -3.60 -8.67
N GLY A 93 10.61 -2.57 -9.50
CA GLY A 93 10.35 -2.71 -10.93
C GLY A 93 8.89 -3.00 -11.30
N ILE A 94 7.97 -2.97 -10.32
CA ILE A 94 6.55 -3.26 -10.54
C ILE A 94 5.90 -2.07 -11.27
N THR A 95 5.40 -2.33 -12.48
CA THR A 95 4.76 -1.33 -13.33
C THR A 95 3.26 -1.60 -13.41
N MET A 96 2.55 -1.34 -12.31
CA MET A 96 1.10 -1.51 -12.27
C MET A 96 0.37 -0.33 -12.93
N SER A 97 -0.50 -0.63 -13.90
CA SER A 97 -1.54 0.31 -14.28
C SER A 97 -2.59 0.35 -13.16
N LEU A 98 -2.46 1.34 -12.27
CA LEU A 98 -3.46 1.59 -11.21
C LEU A 98 -4.88 1.72 -11.77
N SER A 99 -5.04 2.11 -13.04
CA SER A 99 -6.32 2.19 -13.74
C SER A 99 -6.86 0.83 -14.23
N ALA A 100 -6.02 -0.21 -14.36
CA ALA A 100 -6.46 -1.56 -14.73
C ALA A 100 -6.89 -2.39 -13.50
N VAL A 101 -6.29 -2.12 -12.33
CA VAL A 101 -6.75 -2.67 -11.03
C VAL A 101 -8.19 -2.22 -10.71
N VAL A 102 -8.63 -1.11 -11.30
CA VAL A 102 -9.95 -0.50 -11.12
C VAL A 102 -11.08 -1.30 -11.79
N ASP A 103 -10.82 -1.98 -12.91
CA ASP A 103 -11.85 -2.71 -13.67
C ASP A 103 -12.20 -4.09 -13.09
N HIS A 104 -11.29 -4.71 -12.33
CA HIS A 104 -11.48 -6.10 -11.85
C HIS A 104 -12.21 -6.23 -10.49
N GLY A 105 -12.58 -5.12 -9.82
CA GLY A 105 -12.98 -5.10 -8.41
C GLY A 105 -14.46 -4.82 -8.07
N ALA A 106 -15.41 -5.11 -8.96
CA ALA A 106 -16.84 -4.78 -8.77
C ALA A 106 -17.60 -5.78 -7.85
N ALA A 107 -17.13 -6.01 -6.63
CA ALA A 107 -17.82 -6.87 -5.66
C ALA A 107 -17.93 -6.23 -4.26
N GLY A 108 -19.12 -5.72 -3.92
CA GLY A 108 -19.61 -5.45 -2.57
C GLY A 108 -18.86 -4.39 -1.73
N MET A 109 -19.53 -3.30 -1.37
CA MET A 109 -19.01 -2.30 -0.43
C MET A 109 -18.88 -2.92 0.99
N GLN A 110 -17.75 -2.74 1.64
CA GLN A 110 -17.48 -3.15 3.03
C GLN A 110 -17.30 -1.89 3.88
N ASP A 111 -17.56 -1.93 5.19
CA ASP A 111 -17.39 -0.80 6.12
C ASP A 111 -18.08 0.52 5.70
N ALA A 112 -19.41 0.51 5.67
CA ALA A 112 -20.20 1.72 5.42
C ALA A 112 -20.11 2.70 6.62
N GLN A 113 -19.76 3.95 6.35
CA GLN A 113 -19.76 5.02 7.36
C GLN A 113 -21.20 5.40 7.76
N ALA A 114 -21.51 5.44 9.05
CA ALA A 114 -22.76 6.00 9.54
C ALA A 114 -22.64 7.54 9.65
N GLY A 115 -23.35 8.28 8.78
CA GLY A 115 -23.33 9.74 8.72
C GLY A 115 -23.58 10.26 7.30
N PRO A 116 -23.70 11.58 7.07
CA PRO A 116 -23.84 12.11 5.72
C PRO A 116 -22.59 11.73 4.92
N ASN A 117 -22.77 10.77 4.03
CA ASN A 117 -21.73 10.28 3.14
C ASN A 117 -21.55 11.32 2.03
N PRO A 118 -20.40 12.01 1.90
CA PRO A 118 -20.11 12.64 0.62
C PRO A 118 -19.85 11.47 -0.33
N LEU A 119 -20.89 11.09 -1.08
CA LEU A 119 -20.81 10.12 -2.17
C LEU A 119 -19.46 10.24 -2.88
N PRO A 120 -18.65 9.18 -2.99
CA PRO A 120 -17.60 9.16 -3.99
C PRO A 120 -18.29 8.92 -5.32
N GLY A 121 -18.77 10.01 -5.94
CA GLY A 121 -19.02 10.01 -7.36
C GLY A 121 -17.72 9.63 -8.08
N HIS A 122 -17.83 8.90 -9.18
CA HIS A 122 -16.72 8.37 -10.01
C HIS A 122 -15.62 9.41 -10.39
N GLY A 123 -15.78 10.70 -10.09
CA GLY A 123 -14.76 11.74 -10.22
C GLY A 123 -13.71 11.79 -9.09
N GLY A 124 -14.08 11.44 -7.85
CA GLY A 124 -13.13 11.49 -6.71
C GLY A 124 -12.07 10.39 -6.76
N GLU A 125 -12.31 9.33 -7.52
CA GLU A 125 -11.40 8.20 -7.65
C GLU A 125 -10.16 8.54 -8.48
N PHE A 126 -10.33 9.15 -9.65
CA PHE A 126 -9.22 9.63 -10.48
C PHE A 126 -8.38 10.68 -9.75
N GLU A 127 -9.06 11.55 -8.99
CA GLU A 127 -8.41 12.54 -8.14
C GLU A 127 -7.58 11.87 -7.04
N TRP A 128 -8.13 10.89 -6.31
CA TRP A 128 -7.38 10.13 -5.32
C TRP A 128 -6.20 9.35 -5.92
N ILE A 129 -6.37 8.66 -7.06
CA ILE A 129 -5.26 7.96 -7.74
C ILE A 129 -4.14 8.95 -8.10
N ALA A 130 -4.49 10.15 -8.55
CA ALA A 130 -3.51 11.20 -8.80
C ALA A 130 -2.83 11.66 -7.50
N THR A 131 -3.61 11.90 -6.43
CA THR A 131 -3.10 12.29 -5.11
C THR A 131 -2.16 11.26 -4.52
N ILE A 132 -2.52 9.97 -4.52
CA ILE A 132 -1.67 8.91 -3.96
C ILE A 132 -0.40 8.71 -4.79
N ARG A 133 -0.49 8.85 -6.12
CA ARG A 133 0.70 8.80 -7.00
C ARG A 133 1.65 9.95 -6.72
N GLU A 134 1.12 11.15 -6.53
CA GLU A 134 1.90 12.34 -6.18
C GLU A 134 2.50 12.22 -4.78
N HIS A 135 1.73 11.75 -3.80
CA HIS A 135 2.23 11.53 -2.44
C HIS A 135 3.35 10.47 -2.43
N ALA A 136 3.19 9.37 -3.16
CA ALA A 136 4.25 8.37 -3.34
C ALA A 136 5.50 9.01 -3.98
N ARG A 137 5.35 9.85 -5.01
CA ARG A 137 6.46 10.56 -5.65
C ARG A 137 7.19 11.51 -4.68
N GLN A 138 6.46 12.14 -3.76
CA GLN A 138 7.05 12.97 -2.72
C GLN A 138 7.79 12.13 -1.68
N LEU A 139 7.18 11.04 -1.20
CA LEU A 139 7.80 10.13 -0.23
C LEU A 139 9.08 9.48 -0.76
N ASP A 140 9.12 9.14 -2.06
CA ASP A 140 10.30 8.56 -2.72
C ASP A 140 11.56 9.42 -2.52
N ARG A 141 11.41 10.75 -2.45
CA ARG A 141 12.53 11.68 -2.18
C ARG A 141 13.07 11.60 -0.76
N PHE A 142 12.27 11.09 0.18
CA PHE A 142 12.60 10.96 1.60
C PHE A 142 12.90 9.50 2.00
N MET A 143 12.85 8.56 1.06
CA MET A 143 13.15 7.15 1.27
C MET A 143 14.55 6.85 0.72
N PRO A 144 15.64 6.98 1.51
CA PRO A 144 16.95 6.52 1.09
C PRO A 144 17.04 4.99 1.02
#